data_AF-A0A4Y2A8D1-F1
#
_entry.id   AF-A0A4Y2A8D1-F1
#
_cell.length_a   1.000
_cell.length_b   1.000
_cell.length_c   1.000
_cell.angle_alpha   90.00
_cell.angle_beta   90.00
_cell.angle_gamma   90.00
#
_symmetry.space_group_name_H-M   'P 1'
#
loop_
_entity.id
_entity.type
_entity.pdbx_description
1 polymer ?
#
loop_
_entity_poly.entity_id
_entity_poly.type
_entity_poly.pdbx_seq_one_letter_code
_entity_poly.pdbx_strand_id
1 'polypeptide(L)'
;MDTTDNFLLQCQHQSRSLTPSQILSHSQNQNLNISQFSLLNSINSPWSCSSFSPDPSTILQINLGKGKVATANLPIEAKTHKIYLVIVQEPYSKDGTILGIQKSWNKWISANGKAGIISLPSANTPISLGIKENAMAIKRQTSIGPLSIISGYSSPYSDIKDTHTIQDISQLITSLAQCSLEPT
;
A
#
# COMPACT_ATOMS: atom_id res chain seq x y z
N MET A 1 -20.01 50.53 -8.89
CA MET A 1 -18.87 51.05 -8.11
C MET A 1 -18.88 50.30 -6.78
N ASP A 2 -17.82 49.53 -6.58
CA ASP A 2 -17.40 48.72 -5.42
C ASP A 2 -18.40 48.42 -4.28
N THR A 3 -18.79 47.15 -4.19
CA THR A 3 -19.16 46.49 -2.93
C THR A 3 -18.31 45.22 -2.83
N THR A 4 -17.16 45.33 -2.17
CA THR A 4 -16.30 44.19 -1.80
C THR A 4 -16.73 43.69 -0.43
N ASP A 5 -17.63 42.71 -0.41
CA ASP A 5 -17.95 41.93 0.78
C ASP A 5 -16.79 40.96 1.08
N ASN A 6 -16.01 41.31 2.10
CA ASN A 6 -15.04 40.44 2.74
C ASN A 6 -15.75 39.28 3.45
N PHE A 7 -15.91 38.14 2.79
CA PHE A 7 -16.25 36.88 3.46
C PHE A 7 -15.00 36.30 4.14
N LEU A 8 -14.76 36.72 5.38
CA LEU A 8 -13.90 36.01 6.32
C LEU A 8 -14.61 34.73 6.78
N LEU A 9 -14.26 33.59 6.19
CA LEU A 9 -14.62 32.28 6.73
C LEU A 9 -13.69 31.95 7.91
N GLN A 10 -14.15 32.28 9.11
CA GLN A 10 -13.50 31.92 10.36
C GLN A 10 -13.85 30.47 10.71
N CYS A 11 -12.97 29.52 10.36
CA CYS A 11 -13.07 28.14 10.84
C CYS A 11 -12.79 28.08 12.35
N GLN A 12 -13.83 28.04 13.17
CA GLN A 12 -13.71 27.74 14.59
C GLN A 12 -13.36 26.25 14.77
N HIS A 13 -12.13 25.95 15.16
CA HIS A 13 -11.76 24.64 15.70
C HIS A 13 -12.33 24.51 17.12
N GLN A 14 -13.49 23.85 17.26
CA GLN A 14 -13.88 23.24 18.54
C GLN A 14 -13.33 21.82 18.58
N SER A 15 -12.22 21.63 19.28
CA SER A 15 -11.69 20.32 19.67
C SER A 15 -12.61 19.70 20.71
N ARG A 16 -13.71 19.06 20.30
CA ARG A 16 -14.43 18.14 21.18
C ARG A 16 -13.67 16.81 21.21
N SER A 17 -12.86 16.63 22.25
CA SER A 17 -12.33 15.32 22.61
C SER A 17 -13.50 14.34 22.81
N LEU A 18 -13.56 13.31 21.98
CA LEU A 18 -14.44 12.16 22.20
C LEU A 18 -13.72 11.22 23.17
N THR A 19 -14.34 10.94 24.31
CA THR A 19 -13.90 9.91 25.25
C THR A 19 -14.03 8.53 24.61
N PRO A 20 -13.11 7.57 24.87
CA PRO A 20 -13.21 6.21 24.35
C PRO A 20 -14.53 5.57 24.79
N SER A 21 -15.45 5.37 23.86
CA SER A 21 -16.65 4.57 24.06
C SER A 21 -16.26 3.11 24.25
N GLN A 22 -16.61 2.56 25.41
CA GLN A 22 -16.48 1.14 25.72
C GLN A 22 -17.21 0.32 24.64
N ILE A 23 -16.47 -0.56 23.97
CA ILE A 23 -17.03 -1.52 23.02
C ILE A 23 -17.83 -2.54 23.85
N LEU A 24 -19.16 -2.37 23.91
CA LEU A 24 -20.06 -3.46 24.31
C LEU A 24 -20.12 -4.46 23.16
N SER A 25 -19.29 -5.49 23.20
CA SER A 25 -19.50 -6.70 22.43
C SER A 25 -20.69 -7.45 23.03
N HIS A 26 -21.85 -7.39 22.36
CA HIS A 26 -22.90 -8.38 22.59
C HIS A 26 -22.42 -9.71 22.00
N SER A 27 -21.73 -10.53 22.79
CA SER A 27 -21.55 -11.94 22.47
C SER A 27 -22.69 -12.73 23.11
N GLN A 28 -23.45 -13.44 22.28
CA GLN A 28 -24.24 -14.56 22.79
C GLN A 28 -23.25 -15.70 23.11
N ASN A 29 -23.24 -16.08 24.39
CA ASN A 29 -22.43 -17.16 24.96
C ASN A 29 -22.51 -18.45 24.15
N GLN A 30 -21.36 -18.97 23.74
CA GLN A 30 -21.08 -20.40 23.88
C GLN A 30 -19.73 -20.55 24.61
N ASN A 31 -19.80 -21.28 25.73
CA ASN A 31 -18.72 -21.54 26.69
C ASN A 31 -17.42 -22.00 26.02
N LEU A 32 -16.31 -21.32 26.31
CA LEU A 32 -14.97 -21.91 26.21
C LEU A 32 -14.19 -21.66 27.50
N ASN A 33 -13.71 -22.76 28.06
CA ASN A 33 -13.13 -22.93 29.39
C ASN A 33 -11.82 -22.12 29.57
N ILE A 34 -11.81 -21.17 30.50
CA ILE A 34 -10.72 -20.20 30.77
C ILE A 34 -9.64 -20.81 31.69
N SER A 35 -9.22 -22.06 31.44
CA SER A 35 -8.19 -22.74 32.24
C SER A 35 -6.87 -23.00 31.49
N GLN A 36 -6.63 -22.37 30.33
CA GLN A 36 -5.44 -22.62 29.51
C GLN A 36 -4.56 -21.40 29.18
N PHE A 37 -4.77 -20.24 29.78
CA PHE A 37 -3.81 -19.14 29.64
C PHE A 37 -2.68 -19.26 30.68
N SER A 38 -1.83 -20.27 30.53
CA SER A 38 -0.46 -20.19 31.04
C SER A 38 0.39 -19.46 30.00
N LEU A 39 1.03 -18.36 30.42
CA LEU A 39 2.03 -17.66 29.61
C LEU A 39 3.26 -18.57 29.47
N LEU A 40 3.22 -19.46 28.48
CA LEU A 40 4.39 -20.22 28.05
C LEU A 40 5.34 -19.25 27.36
N ASN A 41 6.54 -19.08 27.95
CA ASN A 41 7.75 -18.67 27.25
C ASN A 41 8.02 -19.67 26.11
N SER A 42 7.34 -19.49 24.98
CA SER A 42 7.58 -20.22 23.75
C SER A 42 8.38 -19.32 22.82
N ILE A 43 9.61 -19.73 22.53
CA ILE A 43 10.51 -19.09 21.55
C ILE A 43 9.96 -19.18 20.10
N ASN A 44 8.79 -19.80 19.91
CA ASN A 44 8.11 -19.90 18.62
C ASN A 44 6.84 -19.04 18.61
N SER A 45 7.02 -17.72 18.53
CA SER A 45 5.95 -16.86 18.04
C SER A 45 5.76 -17.14 16.54
N PRO A 46 4.52 -17.20 16.00
CA PRO A 46 4.27 -17.24 14.56
C PRO A 46 4.79 -15.99 13.82
N TRP A 47 5.30 -15.01 14.57
CA TRP A 47 5.97 -13.80 14.09
C TRP A 47 7.50 -13.87 14.28
N SER A 48 8.13 -15.00 13.99
CA SER A 48 9.59 -15.08 14.00
C SER A 48 10.16 -14.32 12.79
N CYS A 49 10.49 -13.05 12.98
CA CYS A 49 11.25 -12.28 12.00
C CYS A 49 12.70 -12.76 11.99
N SER A 50 13.04 -13.65 11.06
CA SER A 50 14.45 -13.98 10.80
C SER A 50 15.11 -12.75 10.14
N SER A 51 16.08 -12.14 10.84
CA SER A 51 16.87 -11.05 10.29
C SER A 51 17.98 -11.65 9.41
N PHE A 52 17.83 -11.56 8.08
CA PHE A 52 18.89 -11.92 7.13
C PHE A 52 19.44 -10.65 6.45
N SER A 53 20.77 -10.50 6.53
CA SER A 53 21.64 -9.43 6.02
C SER A 53 21.68 -9.39 4.46
N PRO A 54 22.24 -8.39 3.72
CA PRO A 54 23.07 -7.25 4.11
C PRO A 54 22.70 -5.87 3.54
N ASP A 55 21.60 -5.71 2.80
CA ASP A 55 21.10 -4.38 2.41
C ASP A 55 19.58 -4.46 2.23
N PRO A 56 18.79 -4.17 3.28
CA PRO A 56 17.34 -4.25 3.16
C PRO A 56 16.90 -3.09 2.29
N SER A 57 16.60 -3.38 1.03
CA SER A 57 15.78 -2.49 0.22
C SER A 57 14.45 -2.34 0.94
N THR A 58 14.32 -1.30 1.77
CA THR A 58 13.15 -1.11 2.61
C THR A 58 11.96 -0.84 1.70
N ILE A 59 10.93 -1.67 1.85
CA ILE A 59 9.66 -1.55 1.13
C ILE A 59 8.67 -0.88 2.07
N LEU A 60 8.08 0.23 1.64
CA LEU A 60 6.97 0.88 2.33
C LEU A 60 5.66 0.49 1.66
N GLN A 61 4.66 0.09 2.42
CA GLN A 61 3.28 -0.01 1.95
C GLN A 61 2.43 1.07 2.62
N ILE A 62 1.68 1.86 1.84
CA ILE A 62 0.89 2.98 2.35
C ILE A 62 -0.33 3.30 1.48
N ASN A 63 -1.46 3.64 2.10
CA ASN A 63 -2.58 4.30 1.44
C ASN A 63 -2.47 5.83 1.64
N LEU A 64 -2.48 6.59 0.56
CA LEU A 64 -2.28 8.05 0.56
C LEU A 64 -3.61 8.85 0.52
N GLY A 65 -4.76 8.18 0.40
CA GLY A 65 -6.10 8.79 0.46
C GLY A 65 -6.34 9.90 -0.57
N LYS A 66 -5.70 9.79 -1.75
CA LYS A 66 -5.63 10.80 -2.81
C LYS A 66 -5.07 12.16 -2.35
N GLY A 67 -4.37 12.19 -1.23
CA GLY A 67 -3.82 13.40 -0.63
C GLY A 67 -2.67 13.97 -1.47
N LYS A 68 -2.85 15.17 -2.02
CA LYS A 68 -1.79 15.89 -2.76
C LYS A 68 -0.54 16.11 -1.91
N VAL A 69 -0.72 16.56 -0.66
CA VAL A 69 0.38 16.81 0.29
C VAL A 69 1.05 15.51 0.72
N ALA A 70 0.25 14.49 1.07
CA ALA A 70 0.77 13.17 1.45
C ALA A 70 1.63 12.56 0.34
N THR A 71 1.15 12.61 -0.91
CA THR A 71 1.90 12.10 -2.07
C THR A 71 3.16 12.93 -2.34
N ALA A 72 3.10 14.25 -2.21
CA ALA A 72 4.26 15.14 -2.44
C ALA A 72 5.35 15.05 -1.36
N ASN A 73 5.00 14.66 -0.13
CA ASN A 73 5.96 14.46 0.96
C ASN A 73 6.64 13.08 0.90
N LEU A 74 6.04 12.11 0.21
CA LEU A 74 6.56 10.75 0.10
C LEU A 74 8.04 10.68 -0.35
N PRO A 75 8.53 11.48 -1.32
CA PRO A 75 9.94 11.45 -1.70
C PRO A 75 10.90 11.90 -0.60
N ILE A 76 10.46 12.80 0.30
CA ILE A 76 11.24 13.25 1.45
C ILE A 76 11.34 12.10 2.45
N GLU A 77 10.19 11.56 2.84
CA GLU A 77 10.12 10.46 3.82
C GLU A 77 10.85 9.20 3.35
N ALA A 78 10.72 8.87 2.06
CA ALA A 78 11.40 7.73 1.49
C ALA A 78 12.93 7.86 1.51
N LYS A 79 13.47 9.07 1.27
CA LYS A 79 14.91 9.30 1.40
C LYS A 79 15.37 9.24 2.86
N THR A 80 14.62 9.87 3.77
CA THR A 80 14.92 9.88 5.22
C THR A 80 15.02 8.45 5.78
N HIS A 81 14.09 7.58 5.38
CA HIS A 81 14.00 6.22 5.90
C HIS A 81 14.67 5.17 5.00
N LYS A 82 15.44 5.60 3.98
CA LYS A 82 16.12 4.71 3.02
C LYS A 82 15.17 3.68 2.38
N ILE A 83 13.95 4.13 2.06
CA ILE A 83 12.94 3.35 1.36
C ILE A 83 13.27 3.34 -0.13
N TYR A 84 13.37 2.16 -0.72
CA TYR A 84 13.73 1.96 -2.13
C TYR A 84 12.52 1.67 -3.02
N LEU A 85 11.43 1.19 -2.42
CA LEU A 85 10.21 0.86 -3.12
C LEU A 85 9.01 1.21 -2.24
N VAL A 86 8.00 1.83 -2.84
CA VAL A 86 6.73 2.13 -2.20
C VAL A 86 5.60 1.44 -2.95
N ILE A 87 4.84 0.61 -2.24
CA ILE A 87 3.55 0.05 -2.67
C ILE A 87 2.49 1.03 -2.21
N VAL A 88 1.85 1.74 -3.14
CA VAL A 88 0.92 2.82 -2.82
C VAL A 88 -0.52 2.45 -3.16
N GLN A 89 -1.44 2.80 -2.28
CA GLN A 89 -2.87 2.85 -2.56
C GLN A 89 -3.35 4.30 -2.54
N GLU A 90 -4.33 4.60 -3.39
CA GLU A 90 -4.91 5.92 -3.61
C GLU A 90 -3.88 7.07 -3.70
N PRO A 91 -2.85 6.98 -4.56
CA PRO A 91 -1.96 8.12 -4.76
C PRO A 91 -2.71 9.31 -5.38
N TYR A 92 -2.23 10.53 -5.14
CA TYR A 92 -2.69 11.69 -5.92
C TYR A 92 -2.21 11.55 -7.38
N SER A 93 -3.14 11.23 -8.28
CA SER A 93 -2.86 10.93 -9.68
C SER A 93 -3.80 11.69 -10.62
N LYS A 94 -3.33 11.90 -11.85
CA LYS A 94 -4.11 12.48 -12.96
C LYS A 94 -3.64 11.85 -14.26
N ASP A 95 -4.58 11.54 -15.15
CA ASP A 95 -4.30 11.00 -16.50
C ASP A 95 -3.34 9.79 -16.47
N GLY A 96 -3.60 8.83 -15.57
CA GLY A 96 -2.78 7.63 -15.40
C GLY A 96 -1.36 7.87 -14.85
N THR A 97 -1.10 9.05 -14.28
CA THR A 97 0.24 9.40 -13.74
C THR A 97 0.15 9.85 -12.29
N ILE A 98 1.02 9.31 -11.42
CA ILE A 98 1.19 9.80 -10.05
C ILE A 98 1.92 11.14 -10.06
N LEU A 99 1.29 12.15 -9.45
CA LEU A 99 1.79 13.51 -9.34
C LEU A 99 2.55 13.74 -8.02
N GLY A 100 3.33 14.81 -7.93
CA GLY A 100 4.09 15.15 -6.71
C GLY A 100 5.35 14.32 -6.49
N ILE A 101 5.60 13.31 -7.32
CA ILE A 101 6.80 12.47 -7.29
C ILE A 101 7.79 12.90 -8.37
N GLN A 102 9.08 12.91 -8.03
CA GLN A 102 10.18 13.30 -8.93
C GLN A 102 10.15 12.50 -10.25
N LYS A 103 10.44 13.16 -11.39
CA LYS A 103 10.40 12.52 -12.72
C LYS A 103 11.39 11.37 -12.88
N SER A 104 12.51 11.39 -12.16
CA SER A 104 13.52 10.34 -12.20
C SER A 104 13.05 9.02 -11.59
N TRP A 105 11.99 9.05 -10.76
CA TRP A 105 11.47 7.86 -10.10
C TRP A 105 10.56 7.11 -11.03
N ASN A 106 10.67 5.79 -11.03
CA ASN A 106 9.77 4.94 -11.80
C ASN A 106 8.44 4.83 -11.06
N LYS A 107 7.35 4.92 -11.82
CA LYS A 107 5.99 4.98 -11.29
C LYS A 107 5.11 4.14 -12.18
N TRP A 108 4.36 3.23 -11.57
CA TRP A 108 3.36 2.41 -12.24
C TRP A 108 2.06 2.50 -11.46
N ILE A 109 0.93 2.50 -12.17
CA ILE A 109 -0.39 2.66 -11.56
C ILE A 109 -1.39 1.73 -12.25
N SER A 110 -2.37 1.24 -11.50
CA SER A 110 -3.51 0.48 -12.01
C SER A 110 -4.39 1.36 -12.91
N ALA A 111 -5.21 0.74 -13.76
CA ALA A 111 -6.03 1.49 -14.72
C ALA A 111 -6.99 2.46 -14.02
N ASN A 112 -7.55 2.08 -12.88
CA ASN A 112 -8.42 2.96 -12.09
C ASN A 112 -7.69 4.03 -11.27
N GLY A 113 -6.35 4.05 -11.29
CA GLY A 113 -5.54 5.04 -10.60
C GLY A 113 -5.43 4.85 -9.07
N LYS A 114 -5.92 3.74 -8.50
CA LYS A 114 -6.00 3.52 -7.04
C LYS A 114 -4.93 2.60 -6.46
N ALA A 115 -4.24 1.81 -7.25
CA ALA A 115 -3.10 1.02 -6.81
C ALA A 115 -1.87 1.40 -7.62
N GLY A 116 -0.68 1.42 -7.02
CA GLY A 116 0.52 1.75 -7.74
C GLY A 116 1.78 1.31 -7.04
N ILE A 117 2.89 1.39 -7.77
CA ILE A 117 4.22 1.09 -7.27
C ILE A 117 5.14 2.22 -7.69
N ILE A 118 5.93 2.69 -6.75
CA ILE A 118 6.92 3.74 -6.95
C ILE A 118 8.29 3.16 -6.59
N SER A 119 9.24 3.26 -7.51
CA SER A 119 10.64 2.84 -7.29
C SER A 119 11.55 4.05 -7.40
N LEU A 120 12.45 4.17 -6.43
CA LEU A 120 13.59 5.07 -6.57
C LEU A 120 14.45 4.63 -7.78
N PRO A 121 15.19 5.57 -8.39
CA PRO A 121 16.17 5.22 -9.41
C PRO A 121 17.19 4.22 -8.84
N SER A 122 17.47 3.15 -9.58
CA SER A 122 18.46 2.14 -9.23
C SER A 122 19.11 1.57 -10.48
N ALA A 123 20.32 1.03 -10.36
CA ALA A 123 21.02 0.39 -11.48
C ALA A 123 20.18 -0.72 -12.12
N ASN A 124 19.45 -1.49 -11.29
CA ASN A 124 18.47 -2.47 -11.74
C ASN A 124 17.07 -1.87 -11.67
N THR A 125 16.60 -1.29 -12.77
CA THR A 125 15.25 -0.72 -12.84
C THR A 125 14.21 -1.84 -12.89
N PRO A 126 13.15 -1.79 -12.06
CA PRO A 126 12.07 -2.78 -12.15
C PRO A 126 11.36 -2.74 -13.50
N ILE A 127 10.86 -3.89 -13.92
CA ILE A 127 10.11 -4.07 -15.16
C ILE A 127 8.62 -4.23 -14.80
N SER A 128 7.75 -3.53 -15.53
CA SER A 128 6.30 -3.72 -15.40
C SER A 128 5.90 -5.10 -15.95
N LEU A 129 5.19 -5.88 -15.14
CA LEU A 129 4.67 -7.19 -15.52
C LEU A 129 3.26 -7.13 -16.08
N GLY A 130 2.48 -6.14 -15.66
CA GLY A 130 1.11 -5.98 -16.13
C GLY A 130 0.31 -5.00 -15.30
N ILE A 131 -0.62 -4.33 -15.97
CA ILE A 131 -1.59 -3.41 -15.39
C ILE A 131 -2.97 -4.08 -15.47
N LYS A 132 -3.72 -3.99 -14.37
CA LYS A 132 -5.12 -4.40 -14.26
C LYS A 132 -5.95 -3.23 -13.73
N GLU A 133 -7.25 -3.44 -13.61
CA GLU A 133 -8.17 -2.39 -13.17
C GLU A 133 -7.80 -1.89 -11.77
N ASN A 134 -7.65 -2.82 -10.84
CA ASN A 134 -7.42 -2.54 -9.42
C ASN A 134 -6.02 -2.95 -8.94
N ALA A 135 -5.18 -3.46 -9.83
CA ALA A 135 -3.87 -3.97 -9.48
C ALA A 135 -2.80 -3.65 -10.54
N MET A 136 -1.54 -3.67 -10.11
CA MET A 136 -0.37 -3.46 -10.96
C MET A 136 0.78 -4.30 -10.40
N ALA A 137 1.54 -4.96 -11.28
CA ALA A 137 2.68 -5.79 -10.90
C ALA A 137 3.99 -5.33 -11.54
N ILE A 138 5.09 -5.44 -10.79
CA ILE A 138 6.47 -5.27 -11.28
C ILE A 138 7.34 -6.47 -10.90
N LYS A 139 8.47 -6.62 -11.61
CA LYS A 139 9.56 -7.54 -11.29
C LYS A 139 10.86 -6.77 -11.14
N ARG A 140 11.62 -7.05 -10.09
CA ARG A 140 12.96 -6.50 -9.86
C ARG A 140 13.94 -7.64 -9.60
N GLN A 141 15.15 -7.53 -10.15
CA GLN A 141 16.24 -8.43 -9.77
C GLN A 141 16.83 -8.02 -8.42
N THR A 142 16.94 -8.96 -7.49
CA THR A 142 17.63 -8.78 -6.20
C THR A 142 18.85 -9.71 -6.11
N SER A 143 19.67 -9.54 -5.08
CA SER A 143 20.83 -10.40 -4.81
C SER A 143 20.45 -11.86 -4.54
N ILE A 144 19.23 -12.10 -4.05
CA ILE A 144 18.70 -13.45 -3.75
C ILE A 144 17.83 -14.02 -4.88
N GLY A 145 17.65 -13.28 -5.97
CA GLY A 145 16.84 -13.71 -7.13
C GLY A 145 15.81 -12.67 -7.57
N PRO A 146 14.99 -13.01 -8.57
CA PRO A 146 13.91 -12.13 -9.02
C PRO A 146 12.81 -12.03 -7.96
N LEU A 147 12.40 -10.79 -7.66
CA LEU A 147 11.29 -10.47 -6.78
C LEU A 147 10.17 -9.81 -7.59
N SER A 148 8.98 -10.43 -7.56
CA SER A 148 7.76 -9.88 -8.14
C SER A 148 6.90 -9.25 -7.04
N ILE A 149 6.34 -8.07 -7.33
CA ILE A 149 5.58 -7.28 -6.36
C ILE A 149 4.29 -6.83 -7.03
N ILE A 150 3.17 -7.04 -6.33
CA ILE A 150 1.83 -6.68 -6.81
C ILE A 150 1.25 -5.66 -5.82
N SER A 151 0.85 -4.50 -6.32
CA SER A 151 -0.01 -3.57 -5.58
C SER A 151 -1.45 -3.80 -6.02
N GLY A 152 -2.35 -3.99 -5.05
CA GLY A 152 -3.78 -4.09 -5.28
C GLY A 152 -4.53 -3.11 -4.37
N TYR A 153 -5.68 -2.64 -4.84
CA TYR A 153 -6.62 -1.86 -4.05
C TYR A 153 -8.00 -2.52 -4.09
N SER A 154 -8.56 -2.81 -2.92
CA SER A 154 -9.96 -3.25 -2.79
C SER A 154 -10.75 -2.11 -2.17
N SER A 155 -11.80 -1.68 -2.87
CA SER A 155 -12.67 -0.59 -2.41
C SER A 155 -13.49 -1.04 -1.21
N PRO A 156 -13.59 -0.24 -0.14
CA PRO A 156 -14.43 -0.58 1.02
C PRO A 156 -15.94 -0.45 0.73
N TYR A 157 -16.32 0.12 -0.42
CA TYR A 157 -17.71 0.41 -0.80
C TYR A 157 -18.39 -0.71 -1.59
N SER A 158 -17.73 -1.85 -1.74
CA SER A 158 -18.14 -2.94 -2.62
C SER A 158 -17.48 -4.21 -2.15
N ASP A 159 -18.17 -5.34 -2.27
CA ASP A 159 -17.57 -6.62 -1.89
C ASP A 159 -16.33 -6.89 -2.72
N ILE A 160 -15.35 -7.57 -2.11
CA ILE A 160 -14.06 -7.87 -2.77
C ILE A 160 -14.23 -8.73 -4.05
N LYS A 161 -15.35 -9.45 -4.14
CA LYS A 161 -15.75 -10.21 -5.33
C LYS A 161 -16.25 -9.28 -6.44
N ASP A 162 -16.94 -8.20 -6.06
CA ASP A 162 -17.50 -7.21 -6.97
C ASP A 162 -16.43 -6.21 -7.42
N THR A 163 -15.41 -5.93 -6.60
CA THR A 163 -14.29 -5.08 -7.00
C THR A 163 -13.36 -5.75 -8.02
N HIS A 164 -13.53 -7.04 -8.31
CA HIS A 164 -12.66 -7.85 -9.18
C HIS A 164 -11.16 -7.83 -8.80
N THR A 165 -10.79 -7.29 -7.63
CA THR A 165 -9.39 -7.15 -7.19
C THR A 165 -8.70 -8.50 -7.07
N ILE A 166 -9.40 -9.51 -6.53
CA ILE A 166 -8.86 -10.88 -6.43
C ILE A 166 -8.62 -11.45 -7.83
N GLN A 167 -9.55 -11.26 -8.77
CA GLN A 167 -9.42 -11.74 -10.14
C GLN A 167 -8.24 -11.07 -10.87
N ASP A 168 -8.08 -9.76 -10.71
CA ASP A 168 -6.94 -9.00 -11.23
C ASP A 168 -5.61 -9.57 -10.71
N ILE A 169 -5.52 -9.81 -9.40
CA ILE A 169 -4.34 -10.40 -8.76
C ILE A 169 -4.09 -11.81 -9.28
N SER A 170 -5.13 -12.66 -9.36
CA SER A 170 -5.01 -14.02 -9.88
C SER A 170 -4.49 -14.04 -11.32
N GLN A 171 -4.98 -13.14 -12.18
CA GLN A 171 -4.47 -13.03 -13.55
C GLN A 171 -3.00 -12.63 -13.60
N LEU A 172 -2.57 -11.68 -12.77
CA LEU A 172 -1.17 -11.27 -12.67
C LEU A 172 -0.27 -12.43 -12.18
N ILE A 173 -0.74 -13.22 -11.20
CA ILE A 173 -0.02 -14.41 -10.71
C ILE A 173 0.08 -15.49 -11.80
N THR A 174 -0.98 -15.74 -12.56
CA THR A 174 -0.95 -16.72 -13.65
C THR A 174 0.04 -16.31 -14.74
N SER A 175 0.05 -15.03 -15.13
CA SER A 175 1.03 -14.51 -16.08
C SER A 175 2.47 -14.68 -15.59
N LEU A 176 2.69 -14.52 -14.28
CA LEU A 176 4.00 -14.74 -13.66
C LEU A 176 4.45 -16.21 -13.70
N ALA A 177 3.53 -17.14 -13.45
CA ALA A 177 3.82 -18.58 -13.48
C ALA A 177 4.13 -19.06 -14.92
N GLN A 178 3.44 -18.53 -15.91
CA GLN A 178 3.67 -18.86 -17.33
C GLN A 178 5.03 -18.36 -17.83
N CYS A 179 5.49 -17.18 -17.39
CA CYS A 179 6.84 -16.69 -17.70
C CYS A 179 7.98 -17.54 -17.08
N SER A 180 7.68 -18.49 -16.18
CA SER A 180 8.66 -19.39 -15.57
C SER A 180 8.77 -20.75 -16.28
N LEU A 181 7.98 -21.01 -17.33
CA LEU A 181 7.88 -22.29 -18.03
C LEU A 181 8.51 -22.30 -19.43
N GLU A 182 9.19 -21.22 -19.84
CA GLU A 182 9.99 -21.21 -21.08
C GLU A 182 11.29 -22.01 -20.85
N PRO A 183 11.54 -23.11 -21.59
CA PRO A 183 12.78 -23.86 -21.48
C PRO A 183 13.95 -23.08 -22.10
N THR A 184 15.05 -23.00 -21.35
CA THR A 184 16.39 -22.61 -21.84
C THR A 184 16.94 -23.60 -22.84
#